data_AF-A0A9D4XR98-F1
#
_entry.id   AF-A0A9D4XR98-F1
#
_cell.length_a   1.000
_cell.length_b   1.000
_cell.length_c   1.000
_cell.angle_alpha   90.00
_cell.angle_beta   90.00
_cell.angle_gamma   90.00
#
_symmetry.space_group_name_H-M   'P 1'
#
loop_
_entity.id
_entity.type
_entity.pdbx_description
1 polymer ?
#
loop_
_entity_poly.entity_id
_entity_poly.type
_entity_poly.pdbx_seq_one_letter_code
_entity_poly.pdbx_strand_id
1 'polypeptide(L)'
;MVGGILFTFYQGSNLDSNAKMWRLVADLMNDLGMLMDLISPLFPSAFVFIVCLGSISRSFTGVASGATRAALTQHFALQDNAADISAKEGSQETVATMVGMALGMLVARITIGHPLAIWFSFLSLTMFHMYANYRAVRCLALNSLNPERSSILLHHFTETGQGLFTGACFTDTTNSMAFKEG
;
A
#
# COMPACT_ATOMS: atom_id res chain seq x y z
N MET A 1 -14.39 -9.94 -6.17
CA MET A 1 -13.42 -10.34 -7.23
C MET A 1 -13.46 -9.40 -8.43
N VAL A 2 -14.62 -9.12 -9.05
CA VAL A 2 -14.72 -8.22 -10.22
C VAL A 2 -14.14 -6.81 -9.96
N GLY A 3 -14.49 -6.18 -8.83
CA GLY A 3 -13.96 -4.84 -8.48
C GLY A 3 -12.44 -4.80 -8.33
N GLY A 4 -11.85 -5.85 -7.77
CA GLY A 4 -10.39 -5.97 -7.66
C GLY A 4 -9.71 -6.13 -9.02
N ILE A 5 -10.31 -6.92 -9.93
CA ILE A 5 -9.79 -7.15 -11.28
C ILE A 5 -9.87 -5.87 -12.13
N LEU A 6 -10.99 -5.14 -12.08
CA LEU A 6 -11.13 -3.86 -12.79
C LEU A 6 -10.12 -2.84 -12.29
N PHE A 7 -9.87 -2.81 -10.98
CA PHE A 7 -8.91 -1.91 -10.37
C PHE A 7 -7.47 -2.23 -10.76
N THR A 8 -7.04 -3.50 -10.70
CA THR A 8 -5.70 -3.88 -11.15
C THR A 8 -5.49 -3.57 -12.62
N PHE A 9 -6.49 -3.82 -13.47
CA PHE A 9 -6.43 -3.50 -14.89
C PHE A 9 -6.28 -2.00 -15.17
N TYR A 10 -7.00 -1.15 -14.44
CA TYR A 10 -6.99 0.29 -14.68
C TYR A 10 -5.78 0.99 -14.06
N GLN A 11 -5.31 0.52 -12.89
CA GLN A 11 -4.43 1.30 -12.04
C GLN A 11 -3.13 0.59 -11.63
N GLY A 12 -2.92 -0.66 -12.06
CA GLY A 12 -1.78 -1.49 -11.66
C GLY A 12 -0.41 -0.80 -11.76
N SER A 13 -0.18 0.00 -12.81
CA SER A 13 1.09 0.71 -13.04
C SER A 13 1.36 1.89 -12.09
N ASN A 14 0.34 2.40 -11.39
CA ASN A 14 0.48 3.54 -10.46
C ASN A 14 0.40 3.14 -8.98
N LEU A 15 0.21 1.84 -8.69
CA LEU A 15 0.13 1.34 -7.32
C LEU A 15 1.47 1.50 -6.58
N ASP A 16 2.56 1.15 -7.26
CA ASP A 16 3.92 1.25 -6.70
C ASP A 16 4.40 2.70 -6.57
N SER A 17 4.01 3.57 -7.51
CA SER A 17 4.46 4.97 -7.55
C SER A 17 3.87 5.83 -6.42
N ASN A 18 2.70 5.46 -5.88
CA ASN A 18 1.99 6.22 -4.85
C ASN A 18 1.46 5.33 -3.71
N ALA A 19 2.28 4.37 -3.24
CA ALA A 19 1.84 3.37 -2.26
C ALA A 19 1.23 3.97 -0.97
N LYS A 20 1.66 5.17 -0.55
CA LYS A 20 1.08 5.92 0.57
C LYS A 20 -0.38 6.31 0.35
N MET A 21 -0.68 6.89 -0.82
CA MET A 21 -2.02 7.33 -1.18
C MET A 21 -2.94 6.11 -1.30
N TRP A 22 -2.47 5.08 -2.00
CA TRP A 22 -3.25 3.86 -2.21
C TRP A 22 -3.53 3.09 -0.92
N ARG A 23 -2.63 3.14 0.07
CA ARG A 23 -2.90 2.61 1.42
C ARG A 23 -4.10 3.30 2.04
N LEU A 24 -4.09 4.64 2.10
CA LEU A 24 -5.17 5.41 2.70
C LEU A 24 -6.49 5.28 1.94
N VAL A 25 -6.44 5.17 0.61
CA VAL A 25 -7.62 4.91 -0.23
C VAL A 25 -8.18 3.50 0.02
N ALA A 26 -7.32 2.50 0.19
CA ALA A 26 -7.75 1.15 0.56
C ALA A 26 -8.48 1.17 1.91
N ASP A 27 -7.90 1.80 2.93
CA ASP A 27 -8.50 1.91 4.26
C ASP A 27 -9.87 2.61 4.21
N LEU A 28 -9.97 3.70 3.43
CA LEU A 28 -11.24 4.40 3.21
C LEU A 28 -12.31 3.51 2.53
N MET A 29 -11.92 2.78 1.48
CA MET A 29 -12.84 1.86 0.79
C MET A 29 -13.28 0.70 1.69
N ASN A 30 -12.42 0.25 2.60
CA ASN A 30 -12.79 -0.75 3.60
C ASN A 30 -13.88 -0.22 4.54
N ASP A 31 -13.68 0.98 5.05
CA ASP A 31 -14.61 1.65 5.97
C ASP A 31 -15.96 1.94 5.30
N LEU A 32 -15.96 2.33 4.01
CA LEU A 32 -17.18 2.43 3.21
C LEU A 32 -17.87 1.07 3.07
N GLY A 33 -17.12 -0.01 2.87
CA GLY A 33 -17.67 -1.36 2.79
C GLY A 33 -18.37 -1.77 4.10
N MET A 34 -17.75 -1.51 5.24
CA MET A 34 -18.35 -1.76 6.56
C MET A 34 -19.55 -0.85 6.84
N LEU A 35 -19.52 0.40 6.39
CA LEU A 35 -20.65 1.32 6.47
C LEU A 35 -21.84 0.81 5.65
N MET A 36 -21.61 0.28 4.45
CA MET A 36 -22.66 -0.34 3.63
C MET A 36 -23.30 -1.52 4.37
N ASP A 37 -22.49 -2.38 5.00
CA ASP A 37 -23.01 -3.50 5.80
C ASP A 37 -23.87 -2.98 6.98
N LEU A 38 -23.45 -1.90 7.65
CA LEU A 38 -24.17 -1.29 8.77
C LEU A 38 -25.50 -0.63 8.36
N ILE A 39 -25.58 0.02 7.20
CA ILE A 39 -26.82 0.66 6.71
C ILE A 39 -27.77 -0.34 6.04
N SER A 40 -27.27 -1.48 5.56
CA SER A 40 -28.06 -2.44 4.78
C SER A 40 -29.39 -2.85 5.43
N PRO A 41 -29.50 -3.07 6.77
CA PRO A 41 -30.76 -3.46 7.38
C PRO A 41 -31.82 -2.35 7.40
N LEU A 42 -31.41 -1.08 7.21
CA LEU A 42 -32.33 0.07 7.15
C LEU A 42 -33.11 0.11 5.82
N PHE A 43 -32.63 -0.58 4.78
CA PHE A 43 -33.24 -0.62 3.46
C PHE A 43 -33.50 -2.05 2.99
N PRO A 44 -34.49 -2.78 3.56
CA PRO A 44 -34.73 -4.18 3.23
C PRO A 44 -34.96 -4.46 1.73
N SER A 45 -35.58 -3.52 1.00
CA SER A 45 -35.82 -3.61 -0.44
C SER A 45 -34.55 -3.53 -1.29
N ALA A 46 -33.50 -2.88 -0.78
CA ALA A 46 -32.22 -2.70 -1.46
C ALA A 46 -31.07 -3.46 -0.76
N PHE A 47 -31.39 -4.30 0.23
CA PHE A 47 -30.40 -4.98 1.09
C PHE A 47 -29.30 -5.68 0.28
N VAL A 48 -29.69 -6.53 -0.67
CA VAL A 48 -28.76 -7.29 -1.50
C VAL A 48 -27.88 -6.35 -2.32
N PHE A 49 -28.45 -5.29 -2.88
CA PHE A 49 -27.70 -4.32 -3.69
C PHE A 49 -26.65 -3.59 -2.85
N ILE A 50 -27.01 -3.14 -1.64
CA ILE A 50 -26.10 -2.43 -0.73
C ILE A 50 -24.94 -3.34 -0.28
N VAL A 51 -25.24 -4.57 0.13
CA VAL A 51 -24.21 -5.54 0.55
C VAL A 51 -23.29 -5.92 -0.62
N CYS A 52 -23.83 -6.00 -1.84
CA CYS A 52 -23.02 -6.20 -3.05
C CYS A 52 -22.06 -5.04 -3.29
N LEU A 53 -22.50 -3.78 -3.14
CA LEU A 53 -21.61 -2.61 -3.22
C LEU A 53 -20.54 -2.65 -2.12
N GLY A 54 -20.91 -3.00 -0.89
CA GLY A 54 -19.96 -3.18 0.20
C GLY A 54 -18.91 -4.25 -0.10
N SER A 55 -19.32 -5.37 -0.69
CA SER A 55 -18.43 -6.46 -1.12
C SER A 55 -17.50 -6.05 -2.26
N ILE A 56 -17.95 -5.23 -3.21
CA ILE A 56 -17.11 -4.66 -4.26
C ILE A 56 -16.04 -3.74 -3.64
N SER A 57 -16.45 -2.87 -2.70
CA SER A 57 -15.54 -1.97 -1.99
C SER A 57 -14.44 -2.70 -1.21
N ARG A 58 -14.81 -3.76 -0.48
CA ARG A 58 -13.84 -4.61 0.23
C ARG A 58 -12.98 -5.44 -0.71
N SER A 59 -13.50 -5.87 -1.86
CA SER A 59 -12.70 -6.53 -2.89
C SER A 59 -11.64 -5.61 -3.50
N PHE A 60 -11.96 -4.33 -3.71
CA PHE A 60 -11.00 -3.31 -4.12
C PHE A 60 -9.92 -3.12 -3.04
N THR A 61 -10.36 -2.97 -1.80
CA THR A 61 -9.47 -2.79 -0.63
C THR A 61 -8.44 -3.91 -0.56
N GLY A 62 -8.87 -5.18 -0.67
CA GLY A 62 -7.96 -6.32 -0.59
C GLY A 62 -6.85 -6.27 -1.63
N VAL A 63 -7.16 -5.81 -2.84
CA VAL A 63 -6.17 -5.65 -3.92
C VAL A 63 -5.22 -4.48 -3.64
N ALA A 64 -5.75 -3.29 -3.34
CA ALA A 64 -4.95 -2.10 -3.09
C ALA A 64 -4.05 -2.26 -1.85
N SER A 65 -4.61 -2.81 -0.76
CA SER A 65 -3.87 -3.12 0.46
C SER A 65 -2.80 -4.19 0.19
N GLY A 66 -3.13 -5.27 -0.52
CA GLY A 66 -2.18 -6.32 -0.89
C GLY A 66 -1.01 -5.80 -1.72
N ALA A 67 -1.27 -4.99 -2.75
CA ALA A 67 -0.24 -4.39 -3.60
C ALA A 67 0.66 -3.44 -2.81
N THR A 68 0.07 -2.50 -2.05
CA THR A 68 0.86 -1.55 -1.25
C THR A 68 1.64 -2.23 -0.14
N ARG A 69 1.14 -3.34 0.41
CA ARG A 69 1.85 -4.16 1.39
C ARG A 69 3.05 -4.85 0.74
N ALA A 70 2.87 -5.50 -0.41
CA ALA A 70 3.97 -6.11 -1.16
C ALA A 70 5.08 -5.08 -1.48
N ALA A 71 4.71 -3.89 -1.95
CA ALA A 71 5.66 -2.81 -2.19
C ALA A 71 6.42 -2.37 -0.92
N LEU A 72 5.76 -2.30 0.24
CA LEU A 72 6.44 -2.02 1.52
C LEU A 72 7.39 -3.13 1.94
N THR A 73 6.97 -4.38 1.83
CA THR A 73 7.80 -5.53 2.19
C THR A 73 9.07 -5.55 1.36
N GLN A 74 8.98 -5.25 0.06
CA GLN A 74 10.15 -5.08 -0.79
C GLN A 74 10.98 -3.85 -0.41
N HIS A 75 10.35 -2.73 -0.10
CA HIS A 75 11.03 -1.51 0.31
C HIS A 75 11.86 -1.67 1.61
N PHE A 76 11.35 -2.45 2.56
CA PHE A 76 12.04 -2.73 3.83
C PHE A 76 12.97 -3.94 3.78
N ALA A 77 12.99 -4.69 2.69
CA ALA A 77 13.95 -5.76 2.50
C ALA A 77 15.34 -5.17 2.27
N LEU A 78 16.33 -5.61 3.05
CA LEU A 78 17.71 -5.13 2.98
C LEU A 78 18.67 -6.19 2.40
N GLN A 79 18.34 -7.48 2.52
CA GLN A 79 19.19 -8.61 2.12
C GLN A 79 18.37 -9.81 1.65
N ASP A 80 17.57 -9.65 0.59
CA ASP A 80 16.67 -10.69 0.05
C ASP A 80 15.74 -11.33 1.12
N ASN A 81 15.50 -10.61 2.22
CA ASN A 81 14.77 -11.07 3.39
C ASN A 81 13.27 -10.71 3.34
N ALA A 82 12.74 -10.40 2.15
CA ALA A 82 11.34 -10.05 1.96
C ALA A 82 10.38 -11.14 2.46
N ALA A 83 10.76 -12.42 2.31
CA ALA A 83 9.96 -13.55 2.80
C ALA A 83 9.88 -13.59 4.34
N ASP A 84 10.99 -13.32 5.05
CA ASP A 84 11.02 -13.26 6.52
C ASP A 84 10.19 -12.08 7.04
N ILE A 85 10.30 -10.91 6.40
CA ILE A 85 9.49 -9.73 6.73
C ILE A 85 8.00 -10.05 6.53
N SER A 86 7.63 -10.63 5.38
CA SER A 86 6.25 -11.03 5.08
C SER A 86 5.70 -12.03 6.10
N ALA A 87 6.49 -13.04 6.49
CA ALA A 87 6.07 -14.03 7.48
C ALA A 87 5.84 -13.43 8.87
N LYS A 88 6.72 -12.51 9.31
CA LYS A 88 6.57 -11.78 10.59
C LYS A 88 5.37 -10.86 10.58
N GLU A 89 5.18 -10.10 9.51
CA GLU A 89 4.04 -9.20 9.34
C GLU A 89 2.72 -9.98 9.30
N GLY A 90 2.65 -11.08 8.55
CA GLY A 90 1.45 -11.93 8.52
C GLY A 90 1.12 -12.56 9.88
N SER A 91 2.14 -12.94 10.65
CA SER A 91 1.94 -13.42 12.03
C SER A 91 1.39 -12.31 12.94
N GLN A 92 1.91 -11.09 12.81
CA GLN A 92 1.44 -9.91 13.55
C GLN A 92 -0.01 -9.57 13.20
N GLU A 93 -0.36 -9.57 11.91
CA GLU A 93 -1.73 -9.35 11.43
C GLU A 93 -2.69 -10.41 11.98
N THR A 94 -2.28 -11.67 12.01
CA THR A 94 -3.11 -12.76 12.54
C THR A 94 -3.44 -12.53 14.01
N VAL A 95 -2.43 -12.25 14.83
CA VAL A 95 -2.61 -11.97 16.27
C VAL A 95 -3.48 -10.73 16.48
N ALA A 96 -3.19 -9.65 15.75
CA ALA A 96 -3.98 -8.42 15.81
C ALA A 96 -5.45 -8.65 15.42
N THR A 97 -5.70 -9.46 14.39
CA THR A 97 -7.06 -9.83 13.94
C THR A 97 -7.79 -10.64 14.99
N MET A 98 -7.14 -11.62 15.61
CA MET A 98 -7.75 -12.43 16.67
C MET A 98 -8.14 -11.57 17.88
N VAL A 99 -7.23 -10.70 18.34
CA VAL A 99 -7.51 -9.76 19.44
C VAL A 99 -8.61 -8.78 19.06
N GLY A 100 -8.54 -8.21 17.86
CA GLY A 100 -9.54 -7.28 17.33
C GLY A 100 -10.93 -7.90 17.24
N MET A 101 -11.03 -9.14 16.77
CA MET A 101 -12.31 -9.87 16.75
C MET A 101 -12.85 -10.14 18.14
N ALA A 102 -12.01 -10.55 19.10
CA ALA A 102 -12.44 -10.76 20.49
C ALA A 102 -12.99 -9.46 21.12
N LEU A 103 -12.28 -8.35 20.95
CA LEU A 103 -12.72 -7.03 21.41
C LEU A 103 -13.98 -6.55 20.67
N GLY A 104 -14.04 -6.74 19.36
CA GLY A 104 -15.19 -6.37 18.53
C GLY A 104 -16.45 -7.13 18.92
N MET A 105 -16.35 -8.43 19.21
CA MET A 105 -17.45 -9.21 19.76
C MET A 105 -17.90 -8.68 21.11
N LEU A 106 -16.97 -8.37 22.03
CA LEU A 106 -17.32 -7.80 23.33
C LEU A 106 -18.10 -6.48 23.18
N VAL A 107 -17.61 -5.57 22.33
CA VAL A 107 -18.30 -4.30 22.03
C VAL A 107 -19.68 -4.57 21.44
N ALA A 108 -19.79 -5.44 20.44
CA ALA A 108 -21.07 -5.79 19.81
C ALA A 108 -22.10 -6.31 20.83
N ARG A 109 -21.66 -7.14 21.79
CA ARG A 109 -22.51 -7.66 22.87
C ARG A 109 -22.97 -6.58 23.83
N ILE A 110 -22.13 -5.59 24.14
CA ILE A 110 -22.49 -4.45 25.00
C ILE A 110 -23.45 -3.50 24.28
N THR A 111 -23.29 -3.30 22.98
CA THR A 111 -24.10 -2.34 22.19
C THR A 111 -25.41 -2.90 21.66
N ILE A 112 -25.69 -4.20 21.85
CA ILE A 112 -26.89 -4.85 21.30
C ILE A 112 -28.17 -4.17 21.81
N GLY A 113 -29.13 -3.91 20.93
CA GLY A 113 -30.38 -3.23 21.29
C GLY A 113 -30.26 -1.70 21.46
N HIS A 114 -29.06 -1.12 21.31
CA HIS A 114 -28.82 0.31 21.41
C HIS A 114 -28.27 0.90 20.10
N PRO A 115 -29.13 1.29 19.13
CA PRO A 115 -28.69 1.77 17.82
C PRO A 115 -27.73 2.95 17.86
N LEU A 116 -27.96 3.91 18.76
CA LEU A 116 -27.07 5.06 18.95
C LEU A 116 -25.67 4.64 19.41
N ALA A 117 -25.57 3.63 20.28
CA ALA A 117 -24.29 3.11 20.76
C ALA A 117 -23.54 2.37 19.66
N ILE A 118 -24.23 1.64 18.79
CA ILE A 118 -23.65 0.99 17.60
C ILE A 118 -23.07 2.04 16.65
N TRP A 119 -23.86 3.06 16.29
CA TRP A 119 -23.42 4.14 15.40
C TRP A 119 -22.27 4.95 15.99
N PHE A 120 -22.32 5.28 17.28
CA PHE A 120 -21.25 5.98 17.96
C PHE A 120 -19.96 5.14 18.00
N SER A 121 -20.07 3.85 18.32
CA SER A 121 -18.92 2.93 18.34
C SER A 121 -18.30 2.79 16.95
N PHE A 122 -19.13 2.59 15.92
CA PHE A 122 -18.67 2.52 14.54
C PHE A 122 -17.96 3.80 14.11
N LEU A 123 -18.61 4.96 14.24
CA LEU A 123 -18.04 6.23 13.79
C LEU A 123 -16.76 6.61 14.55
N SER A 124 -16.72 6.39 15.87
CA SER A 124 -15.53 6.67 16.67
C SER A 124 -14.35 5.75 16.31
N LEU A 125 -14.61 4.45 16.12
CA LEU A 125 -13.58 3.49 15.69
C LEU A 125 -13.11 3.78 14.26
N THR A 126 -14.00 4.11 13.33
CA THR A 126 -13.65 4.49 11.95
C THR A 126 -12.81 5.77 11.93
N MET A 127 -13.18 6.79 12.70
CA MET A 127 -12.38 8.02 12.79
C MET A 127 -11.00 7.76 13.39
N PHE A 128 -10.92 6.95 14.45
CA PHE A 128 -9.66 6.53 15.04
C PHE A 128 -8.81 5.72 14.05
N HIS A 129 -9.40 4.77 13.34
CA HIS A 129 -8.77 3.95 12.31
C HIS A 129 -8.16 4.83 11.21
N MET A 130 -8.93 5.73 10.62
CA MET A 130 -8.45 6.63 9.57
C MET A 130 -7.38 7.59 10.06
N TYR A 131 -7.52 8.11 11.29
CA TYR A 131 -6.50 8.96 11.88
C TYR A 131 -5.18 8.21 12.11
N ALA A 132 -5.24 7.00 12.67
CA ALA A 132 -4.06 6.17 12.92
C ALA A 132 -3.36 5.81 11.61
N ASN A 133 -4.09 5.39 10.58
CA ASN A 133 -3.53 5.10 9.26
C ASN A 133 -2.94 6.33 8.59
N TYR A 134 -3.60 7.49 8.67
CA TYR A 134 -3.04 8.75 8.19
C TYR A 134 -1.71 9.07 8.88
N ARG A 135 -1.64 8.95 10.21
CA ARG A 135 -0.40 9.16 10.97
C ARG A 135 0.68 8.16 10.59
N ALA A 136 0.36 6.88 10.42
CA ALA A 136 1.30 5.84 9.99
C ALA A 136 1.89 6.15 8.61
N VAL A 137 1.04 6.49 7.63
CA VAL A 137 1.47 6.85 6.27
C VAL A 137 2.31 8.13 6.24
N ARG A 138 2.03 9.09 7.14
CA ARG A 138 2.84 10.32 7.31
C ARG A 138 4.24 10.03 7.85
N CYS A 139 4.37 9.05 8.75
CA CYS A 139 5.66 8.65 9.33
C CYS A 139 6.49 7.76 8.39
N LEU A 140 5.84 7.04 7.48
CA LEU A 140 6.51 6.20 6.49
C LEU A 140 7.37 7.06 5.54
N ALA A 141 8.67 6.79 5.42
CA ALA A 141 9.55 7.45 4.47
C ALA A 141 9.88 6.47 3.32
N LEU A 142 9.09 6.50 2.25
CA LEU A 142 9.37 5.68 1.06
C LEU A 142 10.52 6.28 0.27
N ASN A 143 11.50 5.45 -0.08
CA ASN A 143 12.56 5.79 -1.01
C ASN A 143 12.15 5.60 -2.48
N SER A 144 10.90 5.23 -2.77
CA SER A 144 10.42 5.14 -4.15
C SER A 144 10.40 6.54 -4.79
N LEU A 145 11.13 6.68 -5.90
CA LEU A 145 11.09 7.89 -6.72
C LEU A 145 9.67 8.04 -7.27
N ASN A 146 8.99 9.14 -6.96
CA ASN A 146 7.79 9.48 -7.71
C ASN A 146 8.19 9.76 -9.18
N PRO A 147 7.29 9.56 -10.16
CA PRO A 147 7.56 9.80 -11.58
C PRO A 147 8.17 11.20 -11.84
N GLU A 148 7.73 12.20 -11.05
CA GLU A 148 8.22 13.57 -11.09
C GLU A 148 9.67 13.74 -10.60
N ARG A 149 10.11 13.03 -9.56
CA ARG A 149 11.50 13.06 -9.07
C ARG A 149 12.37 12.21 -9.96
N SER A 150 11.87 11.10 -10.50
CA SER A 150 12.60 10.36 -11.52
C SER A 150 12.75 11.16 -12.80
N SER A 151 11.75 11.94 -13.24
CA SER A 151 11.87 12.80 -14.42
C SER A 151 12.84 13.94 -14.19
N ILE A 152 12.85 14.56 -13.00
CA ILE A 152 13.85 15.56 -12.61
C ILE A 152 15.26 14.94 -12.57
N LEU A 153 15.40 13.73 -12.01
CA LEU A 153 16.69 13.05 -11.90
C LEU A 153 17.19 12.56 -13.27
N LEU A 154 16.27 12.15 -14.16
CA LEU A 154 16.57 11.79 -15.55
C LEU A 154 16.89 13.03 -16.39
N HIS A 155 16.20 14.15 -16.19
CA HIS A 155 16.51 15.43 -16.82
C HIS A 155 17.89 15.92 -16.39
N HIS A 156 18.17 15.87 -15.09
CA HIS A 156 19.48 16.19 -14.55
C HIS A 156 20.56 15.26 -15.13
N PHE A 157 20.31 13.95 -15.22
CA PHE A 157 21.22 12.99 -15.84
C PHE A 157 21.47 13.27 -17.33
N THR A 158 20.42 13.66 -18.07
CA THR A 158 20.49 13.98 -19.50
C THR A 158 21.21 15.31 -19.75
N GLU A 159 21.07 16.30 -18.86
CA GLU A 159 21.76 17.60 -18.96
C GLU A 159 23.21 17.57 -18.45
N THR A 160 23.52 16.81 -17.40
CA THR A 160 24.89 16.76 -16.85
C THR A 160 25.78 15.70 -17.50
N GLY A 161 25.23 14.71 -18.23
CA GLY A 161 26.01 13.72 -18.99
C GLY A 161 26.99 12.88 -18.14
N GLN A 162 26.93 12.98 -16.82
CA GLN A 162 27.82 12.27 -15.91
C GLN A 162 27.16 10.96 -15.47
N GLY A 163 27.29 9.96 -16.33
CA GLY A 163 27.35 8.60 -15.85
C GLY A 163 28.47 8.50 -14.82
N LEU A 164 28.19 7.89 -13.67
CA LEU A 164 29.22 7.36 -12.77
C LEU A 164 29.89 6.14 -13.43
N PHE A 165 30.49 6.36 -14.60
CA PHE A 165 31.26 5.42 -15.40
C PHE A 165 32.33 6.20 -16.15
N THR A 166 33.30 6.74 -15.43
CA THR A 166 34.70 6.85 -15.89
C THR A 166 35.58 7.43 -14.79
N GLY A 167 35.96 6.56 -13.85
CA GLY A 167 37.34 6.59 -13.36
C GLY A 167 38.21 5.97 -14.44
N ALA A 168 38.63 6.79 -15.40
CA ALA A 168 39.63 6.42 -16.38
C ALA A 168 40.96 6.12 -15.67
N CYS A 169 41.42 4.86 -15.74
CA CYS A 169 42.84 4.57 -15.79
C CYS A 169 43.16 4.23 -17.24
N PHE A 170 43.32 5.26 -18.07
CA PHE A 170 44.02 5.19 -19.34
C PHE A 170 44.53 6.60 -19.66
N THR A 171 45.72 6.89 -19.16
CA THR A 171 46.63 7.85 -19.77
C THR A 171 47.97 7.13 -19.91
N ASP A 172 48.22 6.55 -21.08
CA ASP A 172 49.54 6.69 -21.68
C ASP A 172 49.45 6.60 -23.21
N THR A 173 49.54 7.77 -23.83
CA THR A 173 49.90 8.02 -25.23
C THR A 173 51.08 8.97 -25.07
N THR A 174 52.31 8.69 -25.47
CA THR A 174 52.82 8.29 -26.79
C THR A 174 54.35 8.17 -26.66
N ASN A 175 54.99 7.13 -27.24
CA ASN A 175 56.10 7.24 -28.21
C ASN A 175 56.97 5.98 -28.33
N SER A 176 57.44 5.78 -29.56
CA SER A 176 58.72 5.16 -29.93
C SER A 176 58.73 3.67 -30.28
N MET A 177 58.67 3.43 -31.59
CA MET A 177 59.64 2.68 -32.40
C MET A 177 60.06 1.26 -31.96
N ALA A 178 59.86 0.34 -32.93
CA ALA A 178 60.85 -0.61 -33.41
C ALA A 178 61.30 -1.77 -32.49
N PHE A 179 60.88 -2.98 -32.84
CA PHE A 179 61.70 -4.15 -33.25
C PHE A 179 60.82 -5.40 -33.05
N LYS A 180 60.39 -6.10 -34.10
CA LYS A 180 61.09 -7.15 -34.88
C LYS A 180 61.00 -8.53 -34.21
N GLU A 181 60.68 -9.49 -35.06
CA GLU A 181 60.56 -10.95 -34.89
C GLU A 181 61.56 -11.61 -33.92
N GLY A 182 61.10 -12.72 -33.33
CA GLY A 182 61.87 -13.68 -32.55
C GLY A 182 60.97 -14.65 -31.81
#